data_AF-A0A926A9C5-F1
#
_entry.id   AF-A0A926A9C5-F1
#
_cell.length_a   1.000
_cell.length_b   1.000
_cell.length_c   1.000
_cell.angle_alpha   90.00
_cell.angle_beta   90.00
_cell.angle_gamma   90.00
#
_symmetry.space_group_name_H-M   'P 1'
#
loop_
_entity.id
_entity.type
_entity.pdbx_description
1 polymer ?
#
loop_
_entity_poly.entity_id
_entity_poly.type
_entity_poly.pdbx_seq_one_letter_code
_entity_poly.pdbx_strand_id
1 'polypeptide(L)'
;MTKKNISLIVFVLLLAGLSLYLNRDRFRSPTIQIGERWIQPRPGMLRHTGPKTPAKVLVFLLDRKVELTSVKVVPLADVQTNKYPHPIWELTTESNSIPLKDFIYGQPIRGMKPSVKGATADPLQPGVAYRLFVQAGSQKAEYDFSGRQTTP
;
A
#
# COMPACT_ATOMS: atom_id res chain seq x y z
N MET A 1 51.78 -7.27 -22.03
CA MET A 1 51.18 -6.81 -20.75
C MET A 1 52.30 -6.62 -19.74
N THR A 2 52.63 -5.38 -19.38
CA THR A 2 53.63 -5.09 -18.34
C THR A 2 52.97 -5.16 -16.95
N LYS A 3 53.73 -5.48 -15.89
CA LYS A 3 53.21 -5.59 -14.50
C LYS A 3 52.40 -4.35 -14.07
N LYS A 4 52.78 -3.17 -14.58
CA LYS A 4 52.11 -1.89 -14.34
C LYS A 4 50.68 -1.84 -14.90
N ASN A 5 50.46 -2.43 -16.08
CA ASN A 5 49.12 -2.51 -16.69
C ASN A 5 48.21 -3.47 -15.92
N ILE A 6 48.76 -4.60 -15.43
CA ILE A 6 48.01 -5.56 -14.62
C ILE A 6 47.58 -4.92 -13.29
N SER A 7 48.48 -4.17 -12.63
CA SER A 7 48.15 -3.43 -11.41
C SER A 7 47.03 -2.40 -11.62
N LEU A 8 47.06 -1.68 -12.74
CA LEU A 8 46.01 -0.71 -13.10
C LEU A 8 44.67 -1.38 -13.32
N ILE A 9 44.65 -2.53 -14.02
CA ILE A 9 43.43 -3.30 -14.27
C ILE A 9 42.83 -3.82 -12.96
N VAL A 10 43.65 -4.37 -12.07
CA VAL A 10 43.18 -4.84 -10.74
C VAL A 10 42.62 -3.68 -9.93
N PHE A 11 43.26 -2.51 -9.97
CA PHE A 11 42.80 -1.33 -9.25
C PHE A 11 41.45 -0.81 -9.79
N VAL A 12 41.28 -0.78 -11.11
CA VAL A 12 40.02 -0.40 -11.76
C VAL A 12 38.91 -1.40 -11.43
N LEU A 13 39.19 -2.70 -11.42
CA LEU A 13 38.21 -3.72 -11.03
C LEU A 13 37.79 -3.58 -9.55
N LEU A 14 38.74 -3.27 -8.66
CA LEU A 14 38.46 -2.99 -7.24
C LEU A 14 37.55 -1.77 -7.09
N LEU A 15 37.85 -0.67 -7.79
CA LEU A 15 37.02 0.54 -7.78
C LEU A 15 35.62 0.30 -8.37
N ALA A 16 35.52 -0.47 -9.46
CA ALA A 16 34.25 -0.84 -10.05
C ALA A 16 33.40 -1.70 -9.10
N GLY A 17 34.02 -2.70 -8.46
CA GLY A 17 33.36 -3.53 -7.45
C GLY A 17 32.90 -2.72 -6.24
N LEU A 18 33.75 -1.82 -5.74
CA LEU A 18 33.42 -0.93 -4.62
C LEU A 18 32.30 0.05 -4.99
N SER A 19 32.32 0.59 -6.21
CA SER A 19 31.26 1.45 -6.74
C SER A 19 29.92 0.72 -6.80
N LEU A 20 29.90 -0.51 -7.31
CA LEU A 20 28.69 -1.34 -7.32
C LEU A 20 28.20 -1.68 -5.90
N TYR A 21 29.12 -1.94 -4.97
CA TYR A 21 28.80 -2.22 -3.58
C TYR A 21 28.17 -1.00 -2.87
N LEU A 22 28.79 0.18 -2.99
CA LEU A 22 28.29 1.43 -2.40
C LEU A 22 26.98 1.89 -3.06
N ASN A 23 26.80 1.62 -4.35
CA ASN A 23 25.60 2.00 -5.09
C ASN A 23 24.49 0.94 -5.04
N ARG A 24 24.67 -0.15 -4.28
CA ARG A 24 23.72 -1.27 -4.20
C ARG A 24 22.35 -0.86 -3.69
N ASP A 25 22.28 0.08 -2.74
CA ASP A 25 21.01 0.54 -2.18
C ASP A 25 20.20 1.42 -3.15
N ARG A 26 20.83 2.06 -4.14
CA ARG A 26 20.09 2.84 -5.16
C ARG A 26 19.30 1.94 -6.13
N PHE A 27 19.65 0.66 -6.22
CA PHE A 27 18.91 -0.32 -7.02
C PHE A 27 17.75 -0.97 -6.24
N ARG A 28 17.60 -0.71 -4.94
CA ARG A 28 16.42 -1.17 -4.20
C ARG A 28 15.23 -0.33 -4.61
N SER A 29 14.19 -1.01 -5.10
CA SER A 29 12.90 -0.38 -5.37
C SER A 29 12.39 0.31 -4.10
N PRO A 30 12.00 1.60 -4.16
CA PRO A 30 11.64 2.34 -2.97
C PRO A 30 10.37 1.75 -2.36
N THR A 31 10.41 1.38 -1.09
CA THR A 31 9.25 0.85 -0.35
C THR A 31 8.12 1.88 -0.35
N ILE A 32 6.89 1.44 -0.60
CA ILE A 32 5.71 2.31 -0.51
C ILE A 32 5.47 2.62 0.97
N GLN A 33 5.48 3.90 1.33
CA GLN A 33 5.14 4.31 2.69
C GLN A 33 3.69 4.74 2.72
N ILE A 34 2.97 4.24 3.73
CA ILE A 34 1.55 4.49 3.91
C ILE A 34 1.36 5.26 5.21
N GLY A 35 0.54 6.30 5.18
CA GLY A 35 0.06 7.00 6.36
C GLY A 35 -1.46 6.94 6.45
N GLU A 36 -1.99 7.09 7.66
CA GLU A 36 -3.42 7.27 7.88
C GLU A 36 -3.79 8.75 8.11
N ARG A 37 -4.97 9.12 7.64
CA ARG A 37 -5.60 10.40 8.00
C ARG A 37 -7.09 10.23 8.17
N TRP A 38 -7.58 10.60 9.34
CA TRP A 38 -9.01 10.69 9.61
C TRP A 38 -9.50 12.10 9.30
N ILE A 39 -10.46 12.22 8.37
CA ILE A 39 -11.02 13.51 7.96
C ILE A 39 -12.54 13.51 8.08
N GLN A 40 -13.13 14.68 8.30
CA GLN A 40 -14.57 14.86 8.18
C GLN A 40 -14.95 14.89 6.70
N PRO A 41 -15.92 14.07 6.25
CA PRO A 41 -16.32 14.07 4.86
C PRO A 41 -17.02 15.39 4.50
N ARG A 42 -16.62 16.00 3.38
CA ARG A 42 -17.28 17.17 2.83
C ARG A 42 -18.49 16.76 1.97
N PRO A 43 -19.53 17.60 1.86
CA PRO A 43 -20.65 17.34 0.94
C PRO A 43 -20.12 17.03 -0.47
N GLY A 44 -20.49 15.87 -1.02
CA GLY A 44 -20.06 15.41 -2.35
C GLY A 44 -18.76 14.58 -2.40
N MET A 45 -18.02 14.44 -1.30
CA MET A 45 -16.82 13.59 -1.23
C MET A 45 -17.14 12.08 -1.26
N LEU A 46 -18.34 11.72 -0.80
CA LEU A 46 -18.81 10.36 -0.62
C LEU A 46 -20.02 10.11 -1.53
N ARG A 47 -19.79 10.01 -2.84
CA ARG A 47 -20.88 9.87 -3.84
C ARG A 47 -21.59 8.51 -3.83
N HIS A 48 -21.05 7.52 -3.12
CA HIS A 48 -21.58 6.14 -3.11
C HIS A 48 -21.67 5.52 -1.72
N THR A 49 -21.56 6.31 -0.66
CA THR A 49 -21.73 5.80 0.70
C THR A 49 -23.22 5.85 1.02
N GLY A 50 -23.80 4.73 1.44
CA GLY A 50 -25.23 4.64 1.78
C GLY A 50 -25.65 5.59 2.92
N PRO A 51 -26.92 5.55 3.36
CA PRO A 51 -27.52 6.54 4.27
C PRO A 51 -26.88 6.69 5.67
N LYS A 52 -25.81 5.94 5.97
CA LYS A 52 -24.99 6.06 7.19
C LYS A 52 -23.61 6.60 6.85
N THR A 53 -23.53 7.88 6.52
CA THR A 53 -22.25 8.56 6.32
C THR A 53 -21.52 8.66 7.66
N PRO A 54 -20.32 8.08 7.83
CA PRO A 54 -19.60 8.17 9.11
C PRO A 54 -19.11 9.61 9.35
N ALA A 55 -19.11 10.06 10.61
CA ALA A 55 -18.65 11.41 10.97
C ALA A 55 -17.18 11.69 10.58
N LYS A 56 -16.36 10.63 10.50
CA LYS A 56 -15.00 10.70 9.95
C LYS A 56 -14.77 9.53 9.02
N VAL A 57 -14.04 9.79 7.93
CA VAL A 57 -13.57 8.77 7.00
C VAL A 57 -12.08 8.57 7.13
N LEU A 58 -11.65 7.32 6.92
CA LEU A 58 -10.25 6.94 6.90
C LEU A 58 -9.71 7.10 5.49
N VAL A 59 -8.67 7.93 5.36
CA VAL A 59 -7.91 8.13 4.12
C VAL A 59 -6.52 7.56 4.31
N PHE A 60 -6.11 6.72 3.37
CA PHE A 60 -4.73 6.25 3.28
C PHE A 60 -3.97 7.15 2.33
N LEU A 61 -2.83 7.63 2.80
CA LEU A 61 -1.91 8.50 2.07
C LEU A 61 -0.68 7.69 1.67
N LEU A 62 -0.29 7.80 0.41
CA LEU A 62 0.90 7.18 -0.14
C LEU A 62 1.97 8.26 -0.32
N ASP A 63 3.23 7.91 -0.09
CA ASP A 63 4.38 8.82 -0.26
C ASP A 63 4.48 9.36 -1.69
N ARG A 64 4.12 8.53 -2.67
CA ARG A 64 4.16 8.86 -4.09
C ARG A 64 2.92 8.35 -4.84
N LYS A 65 2.78 8.79 -6.09
CA LYS A 65 1.75 8.25 -6.98
C LYS A 65 2.12 6.82 -7.39
N VAL A 66 1.24 5.87 -7.14
CA VAL A 66 1.43 4.45 -7.50
C VAL A 66 0.19 3.88 -8.17
N GLU A 67 0.41 2.94 -9.07
CA GLU A 67 -0.63 2.13 -9.70
C GLU A 67 -0.85 0.88 -8.83
N LEU A 68 -1.93 0.87 -8.07
CA LEU A 68 -2.26 -0.23 -7.19
C LEU A 68 -2.85 -1.39 -8.01
N THR A 69 -2.39 -2.60 -7.72
CA THR A 69 -2.91 -3.84 -8.30
C THR A 69 -3.79 -4.60 -7.31
N SER A 70 -3.49 -4.49 -6.01
CA SER A 70 -4.28 -5.09 -4.95
C SER A 70 -4.32 -4.19 -3.72
N VAL A 71 -5.49 -4.09 -3.10
CA VAL A 71 -5.72 -3.43 -1.81
C VAL A 71 -6.55 -4.39 -0.98
N LYS A 72 -6.06 -4.77 0.19
CA LYS A 72 -6.73 -5.71 1.10
C LYS A 72 -6.64 -5.18 2.53
N VAL A 73 -7.75 -5.15 3.25
CA VAL A 73 -7.78 -4.84 4.69
C VAL A 73 -8.28 -6.05 5.46
N VAL A 74 -7.56 -6.39 6.52
CA VAL A 74 -7.76 -7.60 7.31
C VAL A 74 -7.64 -7.28 8.80
N PRO A 75 -8.47 -7.88 9.67
CA PRO A 75 -8.26 -7.81 11.12
C PRO A 75 -6.90 -8.40 11.50
N LEU A 76 -6.13 -7.72 12.35
CA LEU A 76 -4.80 -8.18 12.74
C LEU A 76 -4.86 -9.52 13.50
N ALA A 77 -5.92 -9.73 14.29
CA ALA A 77 -6.18 -10.98 15.00
C ALA A 77 -6.31 -12.18 14.03
N ASP A 78 -6.97 -11.98 12.89
CA ASP A 78 -7.15 -13.02 11.88
C ASP A 78 -5.84 -13.35 11.18
N VAL A 79 -5.00 -12.34 10.91
CA VAL A 79 -3.67 -12.55 10.31
C VAL A 79 -2.77 -13.41 11.21
N GLN A 80 -2.90 -13.28 12.53
CA GLN A 80 -2.09 -14.03 13.50
C GLN A 80 -2.59 -15.46 13.71
N THR A 81 -3.90 -15.69 13.61
CA THR A 81 -4.54 -16.96 13.94
C THR A 81 -4.83 -17.84 12.71
N ASN A 82 -4.94 -17.25 11.52
CA ASN A 82 -5.34 -17.93 10.30
C ASN A 82 -4.35 -17.67 9.15
N LYS A 83 -3.97 -18.75 8.45
CA LYS A 83 -3.14 -18.68 7.23
C LYS A 83 -3.86 -17.96 6.07
N TYR A 84 -5.19 -17.99 6.04
CA TYR A 84 -6.03 -17.37 5.02
C TYR A 84 -7.01 -16.39 5.67
N PRO A 85 -6.53 -15.22 6.11
CA PRO A 85 -7.36 -14.33 6.87
C PRO A 85 -8.36 -13.62 5.96
N HIS A 86 -9.60 -13.52 6.44
CA HIS A 86 -10.73 -13.03 5.66
C HIS A 86 -10.64 -11.50 5.54
N PRO A 87 -10.58 -10.96 4.31
CA PRO A 87 -10.61 -9.53 4.13
C PRO A 87 -11.99 -8.95 4.41
N ILE A 88 -12.01 -7.86 5.16
CA ILE A 88 -13.20 -7.01 5.32
C ILE A 88 -13.36 -6.03 4.14
N TRP A 89 -12.28 -5.83 3.38
CA TRP A 89 -12.30 -5.05 2.16
C TRP A 89 -11.20 -5.55 1.24
N GLU A 90 -11.53 -5.84 -0.01
CA GLU A 90 -10.58 -6.31 -1.01
C GLU A 90 -10.92 -5.77 -2.39
N LEU A 91 -9.96 -5.07 -2.98
CA LEU A 91 -9.99 -4.58 -4.36
C LEU A 91 -8.81 -5.17 -5.12
N THR A 92 -9.07 -5.66 -6.33
CA THR A 92 -8.05 -6.19 -7.23
C THR A 92 -8.26 -5.64 -8.64
N THR A 93 -7.20 -5.67 -9.45
CA THR A 93 -7.24 -5.34 -10.87
C THR A 93 -6.31 -6.27 -11.65
N GLU A 94 -6.69 -6.60 -12.88
CA GLU A 94 -5.93 -7.47 -13.77
C GLU A 94 -4.89 -6.70 -14.60
N SER A 95 -5.12 -5.41 -14.85
CA SER A 95 -4.31 -4.63 -15.79
C SER A 95 -3.46 -3.55 -15.14
N ASN A 96 -4.02 -2.79 -14.18
CA ASN A 96 -3.42 -1.79 -13.26
C ASN A 96 -4.50 -0.75 -12.88
N SER A 97 -4.36 -0.12 -11.72
CA SER A 97 -5.19 1.05 -11.38
C SER A 97 -4.62 2.32 -11.99
N ILE A 98 -5.43 3.39 -11.98
CA ILE A 98 -4.91 4.73 -12.26
C ILE A 98 -3.91 5.12 -11.15
N PRO A 99 -2.78 5.80 -11.47
CA PRO A 99 -1.85 6.30 -10.47
C PRO A 99 -2.54 7.23 -9.47
N LEU A 100 -2.48 6.86 -8.18
CA LEU A 100 -3.09 7.64 -7.09
C LEU A 100 -2.10 7.85 -5.95
N LYS A 101 -2.31 8.94 -5.20
CA LYS A 101 -1.52 9.27 -4.00
C LYS A 101 -2.30 9.01 -2.72
N ASP A 102 -3.62 8.92 -2.80
CA ASP A 102 -4.49 8.68 -1.67
C ASP A 102 -5.75 7.94 -2.09
N PHE A 103 -6.35 7.24 -1.13
CA PHE A 103 -7.64 6.60 -1.32
C PHE A 103 -8.39 6.52 0.00
N ILE A 104 -9.72 6.48 -0.10
CA ILE A 104 -10.61 6.44 1.05
C ILE A 104 -11.02 4.99 1.28
N TYR A 105 -10.99 4.54 2.54
CA TYR A 105 -11.48 3.22 2.90
C TYR A 105 -12.93 3.01 2.44
N GLY A 106 -13.18 1.88 1.77
CA GLY A 106 -14.50 1.50 1.29
C GLY A 106 -15.02 2.29 0.08
N GLN A 107 -14.24 3.22 -0.48
CA GLN A 107 -14.58 3.84 -1.75
C GLN A 107 -14.01 3.04 -2.93
N PRO A 108 -14.69 3.06 -4.09
CA PRO A 108 -14.14 2.47 -5.30
C PRO A 108 -12.90 3.21 -5.76
N ILE A 109 -11.84 2.46 -6.06
CA ILE A 109 -10.63 2.99 -6.69
C ILE A 109 -10.76 2.82 -8.21
N ARG A 110 -10.48 3.88 -8.97
CA ARG A 110 -10.60 3.85 -10.43
C ARG A 110 -9.64 2.82 -11.03
N GLY A 111 -10.20 1.90 -11.82
CA GLY A 111 -9.45 0.80 -12.43
C GLY A 111 -9.36 -0.46 -11.55
N MET A 112 -9.91 -0.44 -10.34
CA MET A 112 -10.01 -1.61 -9.47
C MET A 112 -11.46 -2.06 -9.30
N LYS A 113 -11.63 -3.35 -9.03
CA LYS A 113 -12.92 -3.97 -8.77
C LYS A 113 -12.87 -4.75 -7.46
N PRO A 114 -13.99 -4.87 -6.74
CA PRO A 114 -14.09 -5.79 -5.61
C PRO A 114 -13.74 -7.22 -6.04
N SER A 115 -12.95 -7.90 -5.22
CA SER A 115 -12.57 -9.31 -5.44
C SER A 115 -13.80 -10.22 -5.55
N VAL A 116 -14.80 -9.95 -4.70
CA VAL A 116 -16.11 -10.61 -4.76
C VAL A 116 -17.12 -9.65 -5.39
N LYS A 117 -17.86 -10.10 -6.41
CA LYS A 117 -18.83 -9.28 -7.14
C LYS A 117 -19.89 -8.70 -6.18
N GLY A 118 -19.99 -7.38 -6.11
CA GLY A 118 -20.93 -6.67 -5.25
C GLY A 118 -20.48 -6.52 -3.79
N ALA A 119 -19.31 -7.04 -3.42
CA ALA A 119 -18.77 -6.82 -2.08
C ALA A 119 -18.47 -5.34 -1.85
N THR A 120 -18.90 -4.87 -0.69
CA THR A 120 -18.60 -3.54 -0.16
C THR A 120 -17.71 -3.71 1.06
N ALA A 121 -16.94 -2.69 1.41
CA ALA A 121 -16.14 -2.72 2.64
C ALA A 121 -17.04 -2.83 3.88
N ASP A 122 -16.70 -3.74 4.78
CA ASP A 122 -17.37 -3.82 6.06
C ASP A 122 -16.98 -2.62 6.95
N PRO A 123 -17.88 -2.18 7.85
CA PRO A 123 -17.58 -1.09 8.77
C PRO A 123 -16.42 -1.46 9.71
N LEU A 124 -15.49 -0.53 9.91
CA LEU A 124 -14.39 -0.70 10.86
C LEU A 124 -14.95 -0.68 12.29
N GLN A 125 -14.56 -1.66 13.10
CA GLN A 125 -14.96 -1.73 14.50
C GLN A 125 -14.02 -0.87 15.36
N PRO A 126 -14.57 -0.06 16.29
CA PRO A 126 -13.76 0.73 17.21
C PRO A 126 -12.86 -0.15 18.09
N GLY A 127 -11.59 0.24 18.24
CA GLY A 127 -10.64 -0.46 19.10
C GLY A 127 -10.06 -1.75 18.51
N VAL A 128 -10.49 -2.16 17.31
CA VAL A 128 -9.93 -3.32 16.61
C VAL A 128 -8.74 -2.88 15.76
N ALA A 129 -7.64 -3.64 15.85
CA ALA A 129 -6.46 -3.44 15.01
C ALA A 129 -6.65 -4.15 13.67
N TYR A 130 -6.29 -3.46 12.59
CA TYR A 130 -6.37 -3.92 11.21
C TYR A 130 -5.02 -3.74 10.54
N ARG A 131 -4.76 -4.58 9.54
CA ARG A 131 -3.62 -4.46 8.63
C ARG A 131 -4.13 -4.19 7.23
N LEU A 132 -3.62 -3.12 6.64
CA LEU A 132 -3.76 -2.81 5.23
C LEU A 132 -2.58 -3.43 4.48
N PHE A 133 -2.89 -4.20 3.45
CA PHE A 133 -1.95 -4.69 2.46
C PHE A 133 -2.22 -3.97 1.14
N VAL A 134 -1.18 -3.37 0.57
CA VAL A 134 -1.23 -2.79 -0.77
C VAL A 134 -0.16 -3.42 -1.65
N GLN A 135 -0.49 -3.59 -2.92
CA GLN A 135 0.44 -4.05 -3.93
C GLN A 135 0.40 -3.10 -5.13
N ALA A 136 1.57 -2.77 -5.65
CA ALA A 136 1.75 -2.03 -6.89
C ALA A 136 2.76 -2.80 -7.75
N GLY A 137 2.27 -3.63 -8.67
CA GLY A 137 3.11 -4.54 -9.45
C GLY A 137 3.89 -5.50 -8.56
N SER A 138 5.22 -5.40 -8.57
CA SER A 138 6.13 -6.22 -7.75
C SER A 138 6.35 -5.70 -6.32
N GLN A 139 5.93 -4.46 -6.03
CA GLN A 139 6.11 -3.84 -4.72
C GLN A 139 4.91 -4.14 -3.82
N LYS A 140 5.19 -4.47 -2.56
CA LYS A 140 4.19 -4.69 -1.52
C LYS A 140 4.48 -3.78 -0.34
N ALA A 141 3.42 -3.29 0.29
CA ALA A 141 3.53 -2.57 1.55
C ALA A 141 2.41 -2.99 2.49
N GLU A 142 2.75 -2.95 3.78
CA GLU A 142 1.85 -3.28 4.87
C GLU A 142 1.77 -2.08 5.81
N TYR A 143 0.58 -1.83 6.35
CA TYR A 143 0.36 -0.75 7.30
C TYR A 143 -0.68 -1.16 8.35
N ASP A 144 -0.27 -1.10 9.62
CA ASP A 144 -1.14 -1.40 10.74
C ASP A 144 -1.83 -0.14 11.23
N PHE A 145 -3.13 -0.23 11.45
CA PHE A 145 -3.95 0.88 11.94
C PHE A 145 -5.06 0.36 12.85
N SER A 146 -5.60 1.23 13.69
CA SER A 146 -6.71 0.89 14.59
C SER A 146 -8.01 1.54 14.11
N GLY A 147 -9.10 0.79 14.10
CA GLY A 147 -10.43 1.36 13.91
C GLY A 147 -10.73 2.39 15.00
N ARG A 148 -10.95 3.65 14.62
CA ARG A 148 -11.35 4.69 15.57
C ARG A 148 -12.86 4.74 15.69
N GLN A 149 -13.33 5.10 16.87
CA GLN A 149 -14.75 5.34 17.12
C GLN A 149 -15.20 6.55 16.30
N THR A 150 -16.00 6.32 15.28
CA THR A 150 -16.66 7.37 14.49
C THR A 150 -18.09 7.50 15.00
N THR A 151 -18.26 8.07 16.19
CA THR A 151 -19.60 8.48 16.67
C THR A 151 -20.13 9.58 15.74
N PRO A 152 -21.38 9.50 15.27
CA PRO A 152 -22.01 10.55 14.46
C PRO A 152 -22.05 11.90 15.18
#